data_AF-A0A848NSK3-F1
#
_entry.id   AF-A0A848NSK3-F1
#
_cell.length_a   1.000
_cell.length_b   1.000
_cell.length_c   1.000
_cell.angle_alpha   90.00
_cell.angle_beta   90.00
_cell.angle_gamma   90.00
#
_symmetry.space_group_name_H-M   'P 1'
#
loop_
_entity.id
_entity.type
_entity.pdbx_description
1 polymer ?
#
loop_
_entity_poly.entity_id
_entity_poly.type
_entity_poly.pdbx_seq_one_letter_code
_entity_poly.pdbx_strand_id
1 'polypeptide(L)'
;GRVATLAARHARGELTPDVLVSSQVPAAHAVDEDRPALEFVLLAGSEAFELHFNPRKITRRAAAQLAAQVADWCRRLPASADRKLGEVEALSAGERQSLVEQFNATGDAATLGAVVHELFEHAAAQHAGRVALRCADQAMSYGELNAAANRVAGVLRGKGIGRGQRVGVCLDRS
;
A
#
# COMPACT_ATOMS: atom_id res chain seq x y z
N GLY A 1 39.26 -2.47 24.02
CA GLY A 1 38.22 -3.51 24.12
C GLY A 1 37.06 -3.17 23.21
N ARG A 2 36.34 -4.17 22.67
CA ARG A 2 35.26 -4.00 21.66
C ARG A 2 34.20 -2.97 22.08
N VAL A 3 33.94 -2.82 23.38
CA VAL A 3 33.05 -1.81 23.97
C VAL A 3 33.52 -0.37 23.72
N ALA A 4 34.83 -0.09 23.81
CA ALA A 4 35.39 1.23 23.57
C ALA A 4 35.31 1.64 22.08
N THR A 5 35.41 0.65 21.18
CA THR A 5 35.30 0.86 19.73
C THR A 5 33.87 1.17 19.30
N LEU A 6 32.88 0.60 19.98
CA LEU A 6 31.46 0.88 19.75
C LEU A 6 31.07 2.27 20.29
N ALA A 7 31.55 2.63 21.48
CA ALA A 7 31.34 3.97 22.05
C ALA A 7 31.93 5.08 21.17
N ALA A 8 33.11 4.86 20.58
CA ALA A 8 33.75 5.82 19.68
C ALA A 8 32.97 6.04 18.36
N ARG A 9 32.24 5.03 17.89
CA ARG A 9 31.43 5.13 16.66
C ARG A 9 30.05 5.76 16.91
N HIS A 10 29.48 5.54 18.09
CA HIS A 10 28.31 6.27 18.57
C HIS A 10 28.61 7.78 18.67
N ALA A 11 29.76 8.15 19.24
CA ALA A 11 30.18 9.55 19.35
C ALA A 11 30.38 10.27 18.00
N ARG A 12 30.54 9.53 16.89
CA ARG A 12 30.67 10.08 15.53
C ARG A 12 29.34 10.15 14.77
N GLY A 13 28.21 9.81 15.38
CA GLY A 13 26.88 9.85 14.74
C GLY A 13 26.67 8.80 13.65
N GLU A 14 27.56 7.79 13.56
CA GLU A 14 27.46 6.67 12.60
C GLU A 14 26.42 5.62 13.03
N LEU A 15 25.87 5.75 14.24
CA LEU A 15 24.91 4.83 14.84
C LEU A 15 23.75 5.66 15.40
N THR A 16 22.52 5.36 14.99
CA THR A 16 21.32 5.83 15.69
C THR A 16 21.11 5.04 16.99
N PRO A 17 20.44 5.60 18.01
CA PRO A 17 20.64 5.17 19.40
C PRO A 17 20.24 3.73 19.75
N ASP A 18 19.41 3.04 18.97
CA ASP A 18 18.86 1.73 19.40
C ASP A 18 19.02 0.59 18.40
N VAL A 19 19.96 0.69 17.45
CA VAL A 19 20.16 -0.38 16.46
C VAL A 19 21.65 -0.61 16.19
N LEU A 20 22.25 -1.54 16.93
CA LEU A 20 23.56 -2.09 16.62
C LEU A 20 23.42 -3.21 15.59
N VAL A 21 23.41 -2.86 14.30
CA VAL A 21 23.75 -3.83 13.25
C VAL A 21 25.27 -4.02 13.26
N SER A 22 25.76 -4.89 14.14
CA SER A 22 27.15 -5.34 14.06
C SER A 22 27.29 -6.32 12.90
N SER A 23 27.82 -5.84 11.78
CA SER A 23 28.25 -6.67 10.65
C SER A 23 29.59 -7.38 10.91
N GLN A 24 29.94 -7.69 12.17
CA GLN A 24 31.18 -8.38 12.51
C GLN A 24 30.94 -9.47 13.56
N VAL A 25 30.36 -10.59 13.08
CA VAL A 25 30.69 -11.91 13.62
C VAL A 25 32.14 -12.19 13.20
N PRO A 26 33.03 -12.63 14.11
CA PRO A 26 34.43 -12.92 13.76
C PRO A 26 34.46 -13.88 12.56
N ALA A 27 35.24 -13.50 11.55
CA ALA A 27 35.46 -14.28 10.35
C ALA A 27 36.22 -15.57 10.69
N ALA A 28 35.50 -16.57 11.17
CA ALA A 28 35.95 -17.95 11.23
C ALA A 28 34.77 -18.82 11.66
N HIS A 29 33.77 -19.01 10.80
CA HIS A 29 33.06 -20.29 10.65
C HIS A 29 32.30 -20.21 9.32
N ALA A 30 32.36 -21.29 8.54
CA ALA A 30 31.86 -21.36 7.19
C ALA A 30 30.40 -20.89 7.08
N VAL A 31 30.05 -20.34 5.93
CA VAL A 31 28.67 -20.03 5.55
C VAL A 31 27.91 -21.35 5.48
N ASP A 32 27.37 -21.77 6.61
CA ASP A 32 26.53 -22.96 6.76
C ASP A 32 25.16 -22.70 6.12
N GLU A 33 24.73 -23.56 5.19
CA GLU A 33 23.45 -23.43 4.48
C GLU A 33 22.25 -23.56 5.43
N ASP A 34 22.45 -24.24 6.56
CA ASP A 34 21.42 -24.48 7.58
C ASP A 34 21.27 -23.33 8.59
N ARG A 35 22.03 -22.23 8.48
CA ARG A 35 21.87 -21.10 9.40
C ARG A 35 20.45 -20.50 9.32
N PRO A 36 19.79 -20.18 10.46
CA PRO A 36 18.50 -19.49 10.45
C PRO A 36 18.58 -18.15 9.70
N ALA A 37 17.44 -17.74 9.14
CA ALA A 37 17.34 -16.48 8.41
C ALA A 37 17.67 -15.27 9.32
N LEU A 38 17.34 -15.38 10.61
CA LEU A 38 17.48 -14.31 11.58
C LEU A 38 17.69 -14.90 12.98
N GLU A 39 18.56 -14.26 13.74
CA GLU A 39 18.97 -14.66 15.09
C GLU A 39 18.98 -13.41 15.98
N PHE A 40 18.30 -13.50 17.13
CA PHE A 40 18.22 -12.43 18.13
C PHE A 40 19.08 -12.80 19.33
N VAL A 41 19.99 -11.91 19.72
CA VAL A 41 20.84 -12.08 20.90
C VAL A 41 20.57 -10.95 21.88
N LEU A 42 20.13 -11.32 23.09
CA LEU A 42 19.93 -10.40 24.21
C LEU A 42 21.19 -10.40 25.08
N LEU A 43 21.77 -9.23 25.30
CA LEU A 43 22.94 -9.07 26.16
C LEU A 43 22.47 -8.82 27.59
N ALA A 44 22.75 -9.77 28.48
CA ALA A 44 22.38 -9.70 29.89
C ALA A 44 22.90 -8.41 30.54
N GLY A 45 22.01 -7.69 31.23
CA GLY A 45 22.33 -6.43 31.89
C GLY A 45 22.39 -5.21 30.98
N SER A 46 21.94 -5.32 29.72
CA SER A 46 21.79 -4.17 28.82
C SER A 46 20.38 -4.10 28.23
N GLU A 47 19.95 -2.90 27.85
CA GLU A 47 18.72 -2.67 27.08
C GLU A 47 18.94 -2.88 25.56
N ALA A 48 20.13 -3.32 25.17
CA ALA A 48 20.51 -3.53 23.78
C ALA A 48 20.33 -4.99 23.37
N PHE A 49 19.86 -5.18 22.13
CA PHE A 49 19.81 -6.47 21.47
C PHE A 49 20.63 -6.43 20.18
N GLU A 50 21.22 -7.57 19.82
CA GLU A 50 21.86 -7.76 18.52
C GLU A 50 20.94 -8.57 17.61
N LEU A 51 20.89 -8.16 16.35
CA LEU A 51 20.17 -8.85 15.29
C LEU A 51 21.14 -9.34 14.23
N HIS A 52 21.32 -10.65 14.13
CA HIS A 52 22.14 -11.27 13.10
C HIS A 52 21.23 -11.83 12.02
N PHE A 53 21.59 -11.64 10.75
CA PHE A 53 20.77 -12.09 9.63
C PHE A 53 21.59 -12.78 8.54
N ASN A 54 20.95 -13.71 7.82
CA ASN A 54 21.53 -14.35 6.65
C ASN A 54 21.13 -13.56 5.37
N PRO A 55 22.08 -12.88 4.69
CA PRO A 55 21.79 -12.05 3.53
C PRO A 55 21.32 -12.86 2.30
N ARG A 56 21.50 -14.19 2.28
CA ARG A 56 20.96 -15.08 1.24
C ARG A 56 19.47 -15.35 1.41
N LYS A 57 18.95 -15.26 2.65
CA LYS A 57 17.54 -15.56 2.99
C LYS A 57 16.70 -14.29 3.18
N ILE A 58 17.28 -13.23 3.74
CA ILE A 58 16.60 -11.94 3.93
C ILE A 58 17.49 -10.76 3.55
N THR A 59 16.87 -9.72 3.00
CA THR A 59 17.59 -8.50 2.63
C THR A 59 17.98 -7.69 3.87
N ARG A 60 19.07 -6.93 3.77
CA ARG A 60 19.49 -5.98 4.81
C ARG A 60 18.38 -4.97 5.15
N ARG A 61 17.59 -4.56 4.14
CA ARG A 61 16.45 -3.65 4.33
C ARG A 61 15.39 -4.30 5.21
N ALA A 62 14.99 -5.54 4.90
CA ALA A 62 14.01 -6.28 5.70
C ALA A 62 14.52 -6.53 7.13
N ALA A 63 15.79 -6.89 7.30
CA ALA A 63 16.41 -7.06 8.61
C ALA A 63 16.38 -5.76 9.44
N ALA A 64 16.72 -4.63 8.82
CA ALA A 64 16.67 -3.32 9.48
C ALA A 64 15.24 -2.90 9.86
N GLN A 65 14.25 -3.20 9.00
CA GLN A 65 12.84 -2.94 9.30
C GLN A 65 12.36 -3.77 10.50
N LEU A 66 12.69 -5.08 10.53
CA LEU A 66 12.38 -5.95 11.66
C LEU A 66 13.03 -5.49 12.95
N ALA A 67 14.31 -5.08 12.92
CA ALA A 67 14.99 -4.53 14.09
C ALA A 67 14.29 -3.27 14.63
N ALA A 68 13.93 -2.34 13.73
CA ALA A 68 13.20 -1.13 14.11
C ALA A 68 11.83 -1.45 14.72
N GLN A 69 11.11 -2.43 14.16
CA GLN A 69 9.80 -2.86 14.65
C GLN A 69 9.90 -3.52 16.03
N VAL A 70 10.89 -4.39 16.25
CA VAL A 70 11.13 -5.02 17.56
C VAL A 70 11.51 -3.98 18.62
N ALA A 71 12.41 -3.04 18.30
CA ALA A 71 12.76 -1.96 19.21
C ALA A 71 11.52 -1.12 19.60
N ASP A 72 10.64 -0.87 18.63
CA ASP A 72 9.40 -0.14 18.85
C ASP A 72 8.38 -0.92 19.69
N TRP A 73 8.28 -2.25 19.53
CA TRP A 73 7.48 -3.09 20.43
C TRP A 73 8.05 -3.11 21.85
N CYS A 74 9.36 -3.26 22.02
CA CYS A 74 10.02 -3.23 23.32
C CYS A 74 9.77 -1.92 24.09
N ARG A 75 9.61 -0.78 23.40
CA ARG A 75 9.23 0.49 24.03
C ARG A 75 7.74 0.57 24.40
N ARG A 76 6.85 -0.04 23.61
CA ARG A 76 5.39 0.06 23.78
C ARG A 76 4.80 -0.98 24.75
N LEU A 77 5.37 -2.17 24.80
CA LEU A 77 4.86 -3.30 25.58
C LEU A 77 4.93 -3.13 27.12
N PRO A 78 6.00 -2.56 27.72
CA PRO A 78 6.09 -2.40 29.18
C PRO A 78 5.01 -1.49 29.76
N ALA A 79 4.55 -0.49 28.99
CA ALA A 79 3.44 0.39 29.36
C ALA A 79 2.05 -0.29 29.23
N SER A 80 2.01 -1.54 28.77
CA SER A 80 0.80 -2.25 28.36
C SER A 80 0.61 -3.59 29.07
N ALA A 81 1.24 -3.81 30.24
CA ALA A 81 1.29 -5.10 30.93
C ALA A 81 -0.10 -5.70 31.26
N ASP A 82 -1.13 -4.86 31.42
CA ASP A 82 -2.53 -5.27 31.68
C ASP A 82 -3.39 -5.42 30.40
N ARG A 83 -2.84 -5.15 29.21
CA ARG A 83 -3.56 -5.22 27.93
C ARG A 83 -3.34 -6.56 27.24
N LYS A 84 -4.37 -7.03 26.53
CA LYS A 84 -4.25 -8.23 25.68
C LYS A 84 -3.30 -7.94 24.52
N LEU A 85 -2.43 -8.89 24.19
CA LEU A 85 -1.48 -8.78 23.07
C LEU A 85 -2.17 -8.40 21.74
N GLY A 86 -3.39 -8.89 21.49
CA GLY A 86 -4.15 -8.56 20.28
C GLY A 86 -4.64 -7.12 20.19
N GLU A 87 -4.55 -6.33 21.26
CA GLU A 87 -4.92 -4.91 21.29
C GLU A 87 -3.72 -3.97 21.11
N VAL A 88 -2.51 -4.53 21.05
CA VAL A 88 -1.29 -3.78 20.80
C VAL A 88 -1.16 -3.60 19.28
N GLU A 89 -1.04 -2.35 18.84
CA GLU A 89 -0.82 -2.04 17.42
C GLU A 89 0.49 -2.68 16.95
N ALA A 90 0.38 -3.67 16.06
CA ALA A 90 1.54 -4.40 15.55
C ALA A 90 2.42 -3.50 14.66
N LEU A 91 1.81 -2.60 13.89
CA LEU A 91 2.53 -1.68 13.03
C LEU A 91 3.16 -0.54 13.83
N SER A 92 4.34 -0.09 13.44
CA SER A 92 4.84 1.21 13.87
C SER A 92 4.01 2.33 13.21
N ALA A 93 4.07 3.55 13.75
CA ALA A 93 3.36 4.69 13.17
C ALA A 93 3.74 4.94 11.69
N GLY A 94 5.03 4.81 11.36
CA GLY A 94 5.51 4.97 9.98
C GLY A 94 5.03 3.86 9.04
N GLU A 95 5.00 2.60 9.48
CA GLU A 95 4.47 1.50 8.68
C GLU A 95 2.96 1.63 8.47
N ARG A 96 2.22 2.04 9.51
CA ARG A 96 0.79 2.32 9.38
C ARG A 96 0.53 3.42 8.38
N GLN A 97 1.27 4.51 8.44
CA GLN A 97 1.17 5.60 7.48
C GLN A 97 1.38 5.12 6.04
N SER A 98 2.43 4.32 5.79
CA SER A 98 2.67 3.80 4.44
C SER A 98 1.62 2.78 3.97
N LEU A 99 1.29 1.80 4.80
CA LEU A 99 0.43 0.67 4.41
C LEU A 99 -1.06 1.03 4.38
N VAL A 100 -1.51 1.84 5.34
CA VAL A 100 -2.92 2.17 5.51
C VAL A 100 -3.28 3.45 4.77
N GLU A 101 -2.42 4.46 4.80
CA GLU A 101 -2.75 5.77 4.21
C GLU A 101 -2.18 5.89 2.80
N GLN A 102 -0.85 5.82 2.64
CA GLN A 102 -0.19 6.12 1.36
C GLN A 102 -0.55 5.12 0.26
N PHE A 103 -0.52 3.82 0.57
CA PHE A 103 -0.86 2.79 -0.43
C PHE A 103 -2.36 2.78 -0.78
N ASN A 104 -3.21 3.23 0.13
CA ASN A 104 -4.66 3.33 -0.11
C ASN A 104 -5.10 4.76 -0.44
N ALA A 105 -4.17 5.66 -0.79
CA ALA A 105 -4.46 6.99 -1.29
C ALA A 105 -4.99 6.93 -2.74
N THR A 106 -6.03 6.13 -2.97
CA THR A 106 -6.69 5.92 -4.26
C THR A 106 -7.83 6.92 -4.50
N GLY A 107 -8.06 7.85 -3.57
CA GLY A 107 -9.22 8.71 -3.56
C GLY A 107 -9.00 10.01 -4.30
N ASP A 108 -9.49 10.10 -5.54
CA ASP A 108 -10.10 11.34 -6.01
C ASP A 108 -11.59 11.30 -5.63
N ALA A 109 -11.91 11.85 -4.46
CA ALA A 109 -13.28 11.86 -3.93
C ALA A 109 -14.27 12.54 -4.88
N ALA A 110 -13.79 13.38 -5.80
CA ALA A 110 -14.62 14.04 -6.81
C ALA A 110 -15.26 13.04 -7.80
N THR A 111 -14.66 11.87 -8.03
CA THR A 111 -15.18 10.87 -8.98
C THR A 111 -16.24 9.96 -8.34
N LEU A 112 -16.27 9.83 -7.01
CA LEU A 112 -17.11 8.84 -6.31
C LEU A 112 -18.60 9.19 -6.29
N GLY A 113 -18.98 10.45 -6.55
CA GLY A 113 -20.36 10.91 -6.53
C GLY A 113 -21.04 11.01 -7.90
N ALA A 114 -20.26 11.02 -8.99
CA ALA A 114 -20.80 11.32 -10.32
C ALA A 114 -21.31 10.06 -11.02
N VAL A 115 -22.52 10.12 -11.58
CA VAL A 115 -23.03 9.01 -12.38
C VAL A 115 -22.49 9.13 -13.81
N VAL A 116 -22.04 8.01 -14.39
CA VAL A 116 -21.42 7.98 -15.73
C VAL A 116 -22.24 8.69 -16.81
N HIS A 117 -23.57 8.57 -16.75
CA HIS A 117 -24.45 9.23 -17.73
C HIS A 117 -24.45 10.77 -17.58
N GLU A 118 -24.38 11.31 -16.36
CA GLU A 118 -24.33 12.76 -16.12
C GLU A 118 -23.00 13.35 -16.59
N LEU A 119 -21.88 12.64 -16.35
CA LEU A 119 -20.57 13.02 -16.88
C LEU A 119 -20.58 13.05 -18.41
N PHE A 120 -21.22 12.06 -19.03
CA PHE A 120 -21.38 12.00 -20.48
C PHE A 120 -22.29 13.11 -21.01
N GLU A 121 -23.41 13.39 -20.38
CA GLU A 121 -24.32 14.49 -20.74
C GLU A 121 -23.62 15.85 -20.66
N HIS A 122 -22.79 16.06 -19.62
CA HIS A 122 -21.98 17.27 -19.49
C HIS A 122 -20.98 17.41 -20.64
N ALA A 123 -20.25 16.34 -20.95
CA ALA A 123 -19.35 16.32 -22.10
C ALA A 123 -20.10 16.55 -23.42
N ALA A 124 -21.30 15.98 -23.57
CA ALA A 124 -22.12 16.16 -24.77
C ALA A 124 -22.68 17.57 -24.93
N ALA A 125 -22.99 18.26 -23.84
CA ALA A 125 -23.36 19.67 -23.86
C ALA A 125 -22.16 20.56 -24.26
N GLN A 126 -20.98 20.30 -23.70
CA GLN A 126 -19.78 21.10 -23.97
C GLN A 126 -19.14 20.84 -25.33
N HIS A 127 -19.27 19.62 -25.84
CA HIS A 127 -18.56 19.15 -27.03
C HIS A 127 -19.50 18.56 -28.07
N ALA A 128 -20.71 19.12 -28.20
CA ALA A 128 -21.79 18.59 -29.01
C ALA A 128 -21.39 18.21 -30.44
N GLY A 129 -20.56 19.03 -31.12
CA GLY A 129 -20.11 18.79 -32.49
C GLY A 129 -18.84 17.95 -32.64
N ARG A 130 -18.20 17.51 -31.54
CA ARG A 130 -17.00 16.67 -31.61
C ARG A 130 -17.41 15.21 -31.81
N VAL A 131 -16.65 14.46 -32.61
CA VAL A 131 -16.87 13.03 -32.81
C VAL A 131 -16.65 12.27 -31.50
N ALA A 132 -17.65 11.51 -31.06
CA ALA A 132 -17.63 10.66 -29.86
C ALA A 132 -17.45 9.18 -30.18
N LEU A 133 -18.04 8.73 -31.28
CA LEU A 133 -18.02 7.34 -31.72
C LEU A 133 -17.71 7.29 -33.21
N ARG A 134 -16.82 6.39 -33.61
CA ARG A 134 -16.57 6.06 -35.02
C ARG A 134 -16.62 4.56 -35.18
N CYS A 135 -17.42 4.09 -36.13
CA CYS A 135 -17.38 2.70 -36.54
C CYS A 135 -17.43 2.58 -38.05
N ALA A 136 -16.44 1.88 -38.60
CA ALA A 136 -16.14 1.87 -40.04
C ALA A 136 -16.16 3.31 -40.62
N ASP A 137 -17.02 3.56 -41.60
CA ASP A 137 -17.19 4.84 -42.27
C ASP A 137 -18.20 5.78 -41.60
N GLN A 138 -18.85 5.32 -40.52
CA GLN A 138 -19.81 6.11 -39.77
C GLN A 138 -19.15 6.78 -38.57
N ALA A 139 -19.54 8.03 -38.32
CA ALA A 139 -19.14 8.79 -37.14
C ALA A 139 -20.38 9.44 -36.53
N MET A 140 -20.43 9.44 -35.20
CA MET A 140 -21.44 10.17 -34.43
C MET A 140 -20.74 11.15 -33.50
N SER A 141 -21.26 12.37 -33.48
CA SER A 141 -20.85 13.38 -32.52
C SER A 141 -21.38 13.10 -31.11
N TYR A 142 -20.81 13.74 -30.10
CA TYR A 142 -21.31 13.62 -28.72
C TYR A 142 -22.79 14.01 -28.61
N GLY A 143 -23.22 15.06 -29.31
CA GLY A 143 -24.62 15.48 -29.31
C GLY A 143 -25.55 14.44 -29.93
N GLU A 144 -25.17 13.87 -31.07
CA GLU A 144 -25.95 12.84 -31.76
C GLU A 144 -26.03 11.54 -30.96
N LEU A 145 -24.90 11.12 -30.36
CA LEU A 145 -24.84 9.95 -29.51
C LEU A 145 -25.70 10.10 -28.26
N ASN A 146 -25.65 11.28 -27.61
CA ASN A 146 -26.49 11.57 -26.46
C ASN A 146 -28.00 11.55 -26.81
N ALA A 147 -28.37 12.17 -27.94
CA ALA A 147 -29.75 12.15 -28.41
C ALA A 147 -30.24 10.72 -28.72
N ALA A 148 -29.38 9.87 -29.32
CA ALA A 148 -29.69 8.48 -29.58
C ALA A 148 -29.86 7.67 -28.28
N ALA A 149 -28.95 7.84 -27.31
CA ALA A 149 -29.04 7.22 -25.99
C ALA A 149 -30.34 7.60 -25.28
N ASN A 150 -30.73 8.89 -25.31
CA ASN A 150 -31.96 9.38 -24.69
C ASN A 150 -33.24 8.81 -25.33
N ARG A 151 -33.24 8.55 -26.64
CA ARG A 151 -34.36 7.85 -27.29
C ARG A 151 -34.50 6.42 -26.76
N VAL A 152 -33.39 5.69 -26.64
CA VAL A 152 -33.40 4.32 -26.09
C VAL A 152 -33.86 4.34 -24.62
N ALA A 153 -33.35 5.27 -23.81
CA ALA A 153 -33.77 5.44 -22.43
C ALA A 153 -35.28 5.74 -22.30
N GLY A 154 -35.83 6.57 -23.19
CA GLY A 154 -37.27 6.84 -23.27
C GLY A 154 -38.09 5.58 -23.55
N VAL A 155 -37.68 4.76 -24.52
CA VAL A 155 -38.33 3.48 -24.85
C VAL A 155 -38.28 2.51 -23.67
N LEU A 156 -37.13 2.39 -23.00
CA LEU A 156 -36.97 1.51 -21.84
C LEU A 156 -37.87 1.95 -20.68
N ARG A 157 -37.91 3.26 -20.38
CA ARG A 157 -38.82 3.82 -19.38
C ARG A 157 -40.29 3.58 -19.73
N GLY A 158 -40.66 3.74 -21.01
CA GLY A 158 -42.00 3.42 -21.51
C GLY A 158 -42.38 1.95 -21.36
N LYS A 159 -41.41 1.04 -21.34
CA LYS A 159 -41.58 -0.40 -21.03
C LYS A 159 -41.57 -0.71 -19.53
N GLY A 160 -41.56 0.31 -18.67
CA GLY A 160 -41.54 0.15 -17.22
C GLY A 160 -40.17 -0.14 -16.62
N ILE A 161 -39.09 0.04 -17.38
CA ILE A 161 -37.73 -0.17 -16.89
C ILE A 161 -37.28 0.98 -15.99
N GLY A 162 -36.90 0.66 -14.76
CA GLY A 162 -36.47 1.59 -13.73
C GLY A 162 -35.16 1.19 -13.03
N ARG A 163 -34.83 1.93 -11.97
CA ARG A 163 -33.61 1.71 -11.18
C ARG A 163 -33.59 0.30 -10.58
N GLY A 164 -32.44 -0.36 -10.63
CA GLY A 164 -32.23 -1.71 -10.08
C GLY A 164 -32.76 -2.86 -10.94
N GLN A 165 -33.35 -2.56 -12.10
CA GLN A 165 -33.85 -3.59 -13.03
C GLN A 165 -32.78 -3.98 -14.07
N ARG A 166 -32.88 -5.21 -14.59
CA ARG A 166 -31.93 -5.78 -15.54
C ARG A 166 -32.47 -5.72 -16.96
N VAL A 167 -31.62 -5.33 -17.91
CA VAL A 167 -31.91 -5.32 -19.35
C VAL A 167 -30.85 -6.15 -20.05
N GLY A 168 -31.27 -7.17 -20.82
CA GLY A 168 -30.36 -7.96 -21.64
C GLY A 168 -29.98 -7.21 -22.92
N VAL A 169 -28.70 -7.21 -23.26
CA VAL A 169 -28.18 -6.63 -24.50
C VAL A 169 -27.67 -7.78 -25.38
N CYS A 170 -28.37 -8.04 -26.48
CA CYS A 170 -27.99 -9.05 -27.47
C CYS A 170 -27.82 -8.35 -28.82
N LEU A 171 -26.64 -7.76 -29.01
CA LEU A 171 -26.27 -7.00 -30.20
C LEU A 171 -24.85 -7.45 -30.59
N ASP A 172 -24.60 -7.59 -31.89
CA ASP A 172 -23.23 -7.75 -32.38
C ASP A 172 -22.45 -6.45 -32.21
N ARG A 173 -21.12 -6.52 -32.22
CA ARG A 173 -20.28 -5.32 -32.23
C ARG A 173 -20.42 -4.65 -33.60
N SER A 174 -21.15 -3.54 -33.63
CA SER A 174 -21.43 -2.72 -34.81
C SER A 174 -20.47 -1.56 -34.95
#